data_AF-A0A7S3AEA9-F1
#
_entry.id   AF-A0A7S3AEA9-F1
#
_cell.length_a   1.000
_cell.length_b   1.000
_cell.length_c   1.000
_cell.angle_alpha   90.00
_cell.angle_beta   90.00
_cell.angle_gamma   90.00
#
_symmetry.space_group_name_H-M   'P 1'
#
loop_
_entity.id
_entity.type
_entity.pdbx_description
1 polymer ?
#
loop_
_entity_poly.entity_id
_entity_poly.type
_entity_poly.pdbx_seq_one_letter_code
_entity_poly.pdbx_strand_id
1 'polypeptide(L)'
;VDKYRAVKQIDPAGATLGMLKNLLGEASEEQVMDAATYIKVDRFSADPDGPDPTWNVTWPKIALGSLPGFPLWEKEVHEALFGNFDALQAIFATYAAGTFSGAALEMDADELYDFVVEANLATKDYPFSTMVTQFKKANAASGDQTLTLDEFLTTVVRVSFFRCNPFYRL
;
A
#
# COMPACT_ATOMS: atom_id res chain seq x y z
N VAL A 1 3.21 -6.53 -41.85
CA VAL A 1 4.07 -7.22 -40.86
C VAL A 1 3.19 -8.17 -40.05
N ASP A 2 3.23 -9.48 -40.32
CA ASP A 2 2.33 -10.45 -39.68
C ASP A 2 2.68 -10.74 -38.20
N LYS A 3 3.90 -10.39 -37.78
CA LYS A 3 4.47 -10.73 -36.46
C LYS A 3 3.59 -10.33 -35.27
N TYR A 4 2.97 -9.14 -35.30
CA TYR A 4 2.13 -8.62 -34.21
C TYR A 4 0.64 -8.56 -34.58
N ARG A 5 0.21 -9.23 -35.65
CA ARG A 5 -1.15 -9.11 -36.20
C ARG A 5 -2.26 -9.52 -35.22
N ALA A 6 -1.96 -10.42 -34.28
CA ALA A 6 -2.89 -10.85 -33.25
C ALA A 6 -3.07 -9.83 -32.11
N VAL A 7 -2.12 -8.91 -31.93
CA VAL A 7 -2.12 -7.90 -30.86
C VAL A 7 -2.80 -6.64 -31.37
N LYS A 8 -4.11 -6.54 -31.15
CA LYS A 8 -4.94 -5.44 -31.69
C LYS A 8 -4.55 -4.05 -31.15
N GLN A 9 -3.84 -4.02 -30.02
CA GLN A 9 -3.33 -2.81 -29.38
C GLN A 9 -2.07 -2.25 -30.09
N ILE A 10 -1.43 -3.03 -30.96
CA ILE A 10 -0.30 -2.60 -31.78
C ILE A 10 -0.82 -2.18 -33.16
N ASP A 11 -0.65 -0.92 -33.50
CA ASP A 11 -0.98 -0.42 -34.83
C ASP A 11 0.07 -0.88 -35.88
N PRO A 12 -0.21 -0.76 -37.20
CA PRO A 12 0.71 -1.24 -38.23
C PRO A 12 2.11 -0.60 -38.19
N ALA A 13 2.19 0.67 -37.77
CA ALA A 13 3.45 1.38 -37.60
C ALA A 13 4.23 0.83 -36.41
N GLY A 14 3.59 0.65 -35.26
CA GLY A 14 4.14 0.02 -34.06
C GLY A 14 4.58 -1.42 -34.31
N ALA A 15 3.85 -2.19 -35.13
CA ALA A 15 4.23 -3.55 -35.49
C ALA A 15 5.53 -3.59 -36.31
N THR A 16 5.69 -2.62 -37.22
CA THR A 16 6.89 -2.49 -38.04
C THR A 16 8.08 -2.02 -37.21
N LEU A 17 7.88 -1.02 -36.35
CA LEU A 17 8.91 -0.50 -35.43
C LEU A 17 9.33 -1.57 -34.41
N GLY A 18 8.39 -2.31 -33.84
CA GLY A 18 8.66 -3.41 -32.92
C GLY A 18 9.47 -4.52 -33.57
N MET A 19 9.17 -4.88 -34.82
CA MET A 19 9.95 -5.86 -35.58
C MET A 19 11.38 -5.38 -35.81
N LEU A 20 11.58 -4.10 -36.15
CA LEU A 20 12.92 -3.51 -36.29
C LEU A 20 13.70 -3.54 -34.98
N LYS A 21 13.07 -3.17 -33.86
CA LYS A 21 13.69 -3.24 -32.53
C LYS A 21 14.09 -4.66 -32.13
N ASN A 22 13.30 -5.67 -32.51
CA ASN A 22 13.71 -7.06 -32.29
C ASN A 22 14.93 -7.44 -33.14
N LEU A 23 14.97 -7.04 -34.41
CA LEU A 23 16.07 -7.34 -35.32
C LEU A 23 17.38 -6.66 -34.87
N LEU A 24 17.28 -5.45 -34.31
CA LEU A 24 18.41 -4.70 -33.78
C LEU A 24 18.83 -5.14 -32.37
N GLY A 25 18.08 -6.04 -31.73
CA GLY A 25 18.32 -6.45 -30.34
C GLY A 25 18.01 -5.37 -29.30
N GLU A 26 17.28 -4.32 -29.68
CA GLU A 26 16.92 -3.19 -28.81
C GLU A 26 15.72 -3.50 -27.90
N ALA A 27 14.87 -4.45 -28.29
CA ALA A 27 13.77 -4.93 -27.47
C ALA A 27 13.40 -6.38 -27.84
N SER A 28 13.01 -7.19 -26.85
CA SER A 28 12.41 -8.50 -27.07
C SER A 28 10.97 -8.39 -27.60
N GLU A 29 10.43 -9.48 -28.13
CA GLU A 29 9.02 -9.51 -28.58
C GLU A 29 8.06 -9.28 -27.43
N GLU A 30 8.38 -9.85 -26.26
CA GLU A 30 7.65 -9.65 -25.00
C GLU A 30 7.65 -8.17 -24.60
N GLN A 31 8.80 -7.49 -24.62
CA GLN A 31 8.88 -6.06 -24.31
C GLN A 31 8.06 -5.19 -25.26
N VAL A 32 8.00 -5.55 -26.55
CA VAL A 32 7.18 -4.85 -27.55
C VAL A 32 5.69 -5.09 -27.30
N MET A 33 5.29 -6.33 -26.97
CA MET A 33 3.91 -6.65 -26.64
C MET A 33 3.48 -5.96 -25.34
N ASP A 34 4.28 -6.06 -24.28
CA ASP A 34 4.00 -5.44 -22.99
C ASP A 34 3.85 -3.93 -23.13
N ALA A 35 4.73 -3.26 -23.87
CA ALA A 35 4.60 -1.82 -24.10
C ALA A 35 3.25 -1.42 -24.72
N ALA A 36 2.62 -2.32 -25.48
CA ALA A 36 1.35 -2.07 -26.16
C ALA A 36 0.12 -2.61 -25.41
N THR A 37 0.26 -3.66 -24.62
CA THR A 37 -0.87 -4.34 -23.96
C THR A 37 -0.92 -4.09 -22.46
N TYR A 38 0.16 -3.60 -21.85
CA TYR A 38 0.23 -3.37 -20.42
C TYR A 38 -0.71 -2.24 -20.02
N ILE A 39 -1.78 -2.60 -19.32
CA ILE A 39 -2.71 -1.64 -18.72
C ILE A 39 -2.03 -1.06 -17.48
N LYS A 40 -1.51 0.17 -17.59
CA LYS A 40 -1.07 0.94 -16.42
C LYS A 40 -2.31 1.48 -15.71
N VAL A 41 -2.48 1.07 -14.46
CA VAL A 41 -3.39 1.76 -13.55
C VAL A 41 -2.58 2.90 -12.95
N ASP A 42 -3.01 4.14 -13.22
CA ASP A 42 -2.38 5.31 -12.62
C ASP A 42 -2.63 5.30 -11.11
N ARG A 43 -1.58 5.62 -10.34
CA ARG A 43 -1.70 5.78 -8.89
C ARG A 43 -2.55 7.00 -8.57
N PHE A 44 -3.24 6.93 -7.44
CA PHE A 44 -3.94 8.10 -6.93
C PHE A 44 -2.92 9.18 -6.52
N SER A 45 -3.13 10.41 -7.02
CA SER A 45 -2.36 11.58 -6.64
C SER A 45 -3.22 12.48 -5.77
N ALA A 46 -2.86 12.60 -4.49
CA ALA A 46 -3.44 13.59 -3.60
C ALA A 46 -2.97 15.00 -3.98
N ASP A 47 -3.74 16.03 -3.61
CA ASP A 47 -3.33 17.42 -3.73
C ASP A 47 -2.21 17.71 -2.72
N PRO A 48 -0.98 18.07 -3.16
CA PRO A 48 0.12 18.38 -2.24
C PRO A 48 -0.16 19.60 -1.36
N ASP A 49 -1.05 20.50 -1.79
CA ASP A 49 -1.48 21.68 -1.06
C ASP A 49 -2.86 21.46 -0.40
N GLY A 50 -3.23 20.20 -0.18
CA GLY A 50 -4.44 19.80 0.54
C GLY A 50 -4.56 20.45 1.92
N PRO A 51 -5.77 20.47 2.50
CA PRO A 51 -6.09 21.30 3.66
C PRO A 51 -5.35 20.94 4.96
N ASP A 52 -4.76 19.73 5.04
CA ASP A 52 -4.02 19.27 6.21
C ASP A 52 -2.54 19.02 5.85
N PRO A 53 -1.62 19.89 6.31
CA PRO A 53 -0.18 19.75 6.03
C PRO A 53 0.43 18.48 6.62
N THR A 54 -0.08 17.97 7.75
CA THR A 54 0.40 16.74 8.35
C THR A 54 -0.01 15.54 7.50
N TRP A 55 -1.27 15.50 7.05
CA TRP A 55 -1.73 14.48 6.11
C TRP A 55 -0.91 14.45 4.82
N ASN A 56 -0.62 15.62 4.23
CA ASN A 56 0.12 15.72 2.97
C ASN A 56 1.56 15.16 3.09
N VAL A 57 2.14 15.17 4.30
CA VAL A 57 3.45 14.57 4.59
C VAL A 57 3.33 13.09 4.97
N THR A 58 2.24 12.68 5.62
CA THR A 58 2.00 11.31 6.07
C THR A 58 1.58 10.39 4.93
N TRP A 59 0.62 10.79 4.09
CA TRP A 59 0.05 9.95 3.03
C TRP A 59 1.11 9.34 2.08
N PRO A 60 2.10 10.10 1.56
CA PRO A 60 3.10 9.54 0.65
C PRO A 60 3.97 8.44 1.25
N LYS A 61 4.03 8.35 2.59
CA LYS A 61 4.82 7.35 3.31
C LYS A 61 4.06 6.03 3.54
N ILE A 62 2.73 6.03 3.42
CA ILE A 62 1.91 4.85 3.63
C ILE A 62 2.20 3.79 2.56
N ALA A 63 2.70 2.63 2.98
CA ALA A 63 3.27 1.61 2.09
C ALA A 63 2.27 0.49 1.75
N LEU A 64 1.44 0.71 0.71
CA LEU A 64 0.38 -0.23 0.31
C LEU A 64 0.70 -1.07 -0.95
N GLY A 65 1.81 -0.78 -1.64
CA GLY A 65 2.13 -1.34 -2.96
C GLY A 65 2.25 -2.88 -3.04
N SER A 66 2.37 -3.55 -1.89
CA SER A 66 2.43 -5.02 -1.82
C SER A 66 1.07 -5.69 -1.59
N LEU A 67 -0.01 -4.92 -1.41
CA LEU A 67 -1.34 -5.49 -1.20
C LEU A 67 -2.00 -5.89 -2.53
N PRO A 68 -2.69 -7.04 -2.59
CA PRO A 68 -3.37 -7.47 -3.80
C PRO A 68 -4.37 -6.43 -4.33
N GLY A 69 -4.32 -6.17 -5.64
CA GLY A 69 -5.22 -5.24 -6.32
C GLY A 69 -4.80 -3.77 -6.23
N PHE A 70 -3.74 -3.42 -5.51
CA PHE A 70 -3.20 -2.05 -5.54
C PHE A 70 -2.67 -1.72 -6.96
N PRO A 71 -2.85 -0.49 -7.50
CA PRO A 71 -3.45 0.71 -6.89
C PRO A 71 -4.95 0.91 -7.19
N LEU A 72 -5.70 -0.13 -7.60
CA LEU A 72 -7.09 0.02 -8.07
C LEU A 72 -8.04 0.66 -7.05
N TRP A 73 -7.75 0.52 -5.76
CA TRP A 73 -8.55 1.01 -4.64
C TRP A 73 -7.80 2.06 -3.78
N GLU A 74 -6.67 2.60 -4.29
CA GLU A 74 -5.82 3.53 -3.54
C GLU A 74 -6.55 4.82 -3.16
N LYS A 75 -7.41 5.34 -4.04
CA LYS A 75 -8.20 6.55 -3.81
C LYS A 75 -9.19 6.37 -2.66
N GLU A 76 -9.92 5.25 -2.64
CA GLU A 76 -10.91 4.93 -1.62
C GLU A 76 -10.24 4.78 -0.25
N VAL A 77 -9.03 4.20 -0.21
CA VAL A 77 -8.24 4.14 1.02
C VAL A 77 -7.77 5.52 1.47
N HIS A 78 -7.29 6.36 0.54
CA HIS A 78 -6.94 7.74 0.86
C HIS A 78 -8.11 8.48 1.50
N GLU A 79 -9.29 8.45 0.87
CA GLU A 79 -10.49 9.14 1.35
C GLU A 79 -10.95 8.61 2.72
N ALA A 80 -10.92 7.29 2.92
CA ALA A 80 -11.30 6.67 4.19
C ALA A 80 -10.34 7.01 5.33
N LEU A 81 -9.03 7.01 5.08
CA LEU A 81 -8.04 7.39 6.08
C LEU A 81 -8.09 8.89 6.37
N PHE A 82 -8.13 9.74 5.34
CA PHE A 82 -8.18 11.18 5.50
C PHE A 82 -9.43 11.62 6.28
N GLY A 83 -10.60 11.06 5.94
CA GLY A 83 -11.86 11.35 6.65
C GLY A 83 -11.86 10.95 8.13
N ASN A 84 -10.90 10.13 8.58
CA ASN A 84 -10.76 9.69 9.96
C ASN A 84 -9.39 10.07 10.55
N PHE A 85 -8.63 10.96 9.92
CA PHE A 85 -7.22 11.17 10.24
C PHE A 85 -7.02 11.70 11.67
N ASP A 86 -7.81 12.69 12.10
CA ASP A 86 -7.77 13.22 13.47
C ASP A 86 -7.99 12.13 14.52
N ALA A 87 -8.97 11.24 14.29
CA ALA A 87 -9.29 10.16 15.21
C ALA A 87 -8.17 9.11 15.23
N LEU A 88 -7.60 8.78 14.07
CA LEU A 88 -6.50 7.83 13.95
C LEU A 88 -5.22 8.37 14.61
N GLN A 89 -4.95 9.67 14.50
CA GLN A 89 -3.86 10.34 15.22
C GLN A 89 -4.07 10.29 16.74
N ALA A 90 -5.28 10.58 17.21
CA ALA A 90 -5.60 10.52 18.64
C ALA A 90 -5.47 9.09 19.20
N ILE A 91 -5.93 8.08 18.45
CA ILE A 91 -5.74 6.67 18.80
C ILE A 91 -4.24 6.36 18.88
N PHE A 92 -3.48 6.67 17.83
CA PHE A 92 -2.04 6.43 17.81
C PHE A 92 -1.34 7.06 19.02
N ALA A 93 -1.60 8.35 19.28
CA ALA A 93 -1.00 9.07 20.39
C ALA A 93 -1.41 8.49 21.76
N THR A 94 -2.63 7.96 21.90
CA THR A 94 -3.11 7.37 23.16
C THR A 94 -2.37 6.08 23.49
N TYR A 95 -2.19 5.19 22.51
CA TYR A 95 -1.52 3.91 22.72
C TYR A 95 0.01 4.05 22.72
N ALA A 96 0.58 4.95 21.91
CA ALA A 96 2.01 5.25 21.92
C ALA A 96 2.45 5.92 23.24
N ALA A 97 1.57 6.68 23.90
CA ALA A 97 1.86 7.34 25.17
C ALA A 97 1.92 6.38 26.38
N GLY A 98 2.02 5.06 26.17
CA GLY A 98 2.19 4.04 27.21
C GLY A 98 3.41 4.26 28.11
N THR A 99 4.32 5.16 27.72
CA THR A 99 5.38 5.70 28.58
C THR A 99 4.97 7.06 29.20
N PHE A 100 5.15 7.17 30.53
CA PHE A 100 4.79 8.31 31.40
C PHE A 100 5.30 9.71 30.97
N SER A 101 6.00 9.86 29.85
CA SER A 101 6.52 11.14 29.33
C SER A 101 5.66 11.83 28.28
N GLY A 102 4.49 11.29 27.90
CA GLY A 102 3.41 12.04 27.26
C GLY A 102 3.69 12.64 25.87
N ALA A 103 4.67 12.12 25.13
CA ALA A 103 5.05 12.64 23.81
C ALA A 103 5.67 11.56 22.90
N ALA A 104 5.32 10.29 23.10
CA ALA A 104 5.83 9.23 22.24
C ALA A 104 5.25 9.37 20.83
N LEU A 105 6.14 9.47 19.84
CA LEU A 105 5.83 9.53 18.41
C LEU A 105 5.92 8.16 17.74
N GLU A 106 6.09 7.13 18.55
CA GLU A 106 6.43 5.77 18.17
C GLU A 106 5.63 4.81 19.06
N MET A 107 5.06 3.78 18.44
CA MET A 107 4.26 2.75 19.11
C MET A 107 4.97 1.39 19.04
N ASP A 108 5.22 0.74 20.16
CA ASP A 108 5.84 -0.60 20.14
C ASP A 108 4.83 -1.74 19.89
N ALA A 109 5.32 -2.98 19.84
CA ALA A 109 4.49 -4.15 19.56
C ALA A 109 3.52 -4.50 20.71
N ASP A 110 3.86 -4.16 21.96
CA ASP A 110 3.01 -4.40 23.13
C ASP A 110 1.89 -3.35 23.19
N GLU A 111 2.20 -2.09 22.89
CA GLU A 111 1.21 -1.01 22.74
C GLU A 111 0.24 -1.30 21.56
N LEU A 112 0.76 -1.86 20.45
CA LEU A 112 -0.11 -2.31 19.37
C LEU A 112 -0.99 -3.50 19.80
N TYR A 113 -0.47 -4.41 20.64
CA TYR A 113 -1.26 -5.52 21.15
C TYR A 113 -2.47 -5.03 21.95
N ASP A 114 -2.25 -4.06 22.84
CA ASP A 114 -3.32 -3.44 23.64
C ASP A 114 -4.38 -2.80 22.72
N PHE A 115 -3.97 -2.05 21.70
CA PHE A 115 -4.88 -1.51 20.69
C PHE A 115 -5.71 -2.60 19.99
N VAL A 116 -5.06 -3.68 19.55
CA VAL A 116 -5.74 -4.77 18.83
C VAL A 116 -6.78 -5.47 19.71
N VAL A 117 -6.47 -5.66 20.99
CA VAL A 117 -7.36 -6.29 21.97
C VAL A 117 -8.55 -5.37 22.27
N GLU A 118 -8.28 -4.10 22.60
CA GLU A 118 -9.31 -3.13 22.98
C GLU A 118 -10.24 -2.75 21.82
N ALA A 119 -9.69 -2.63 20.60
CA ALA A 119 -10.46 -2.40 19.39
C ALA A 119 -11.16 -3.67 18.85
N ASN A 120 -10.99 -4.82 19.53
CA ASN A 120 -11.56 -6.11 19.15
C ASN A 120 -11.30 -6.47 17.67
N LEU A 121 -10.07 -6.22 17.22
CA LEU A 121 -9.63 -6.51 15.86
C LEU A 121 -9.31 -8.00 15.71
N ALA A 122 -8.68 -8.59 16.73
CA ALA A 122 -8.31 -9.99 16.73
C ALA A 122 -9.56 -10.88 16.69
N THR A 123 -9.55 -11.85 15.79
CA THR A 123 -10.62 -12.85 15.68
C THR A 123 -10.03 -14.25 15.79
N LYS A 124 -10.87 -15.27 16.00
CA LYS A 124 -10.42 -16.66 16.05
C LYS A 124 -9.63 -17.07 14.80
N ASP A 125 -10.04 -16.61 13.63
CA ASP A 125 -9.44 -16.95 12.34
C ASP A 125 -8.36 -15.95 11.89
N TYR A 126 -8.14 -14.89 12.66
CA TYR A 126 -7.11 -13.90 12.44
C TYR A 126 -6.61 -13.38 13.79
N PRO A 127 -5.84 -14.20 14.53
CA PRO A 127 -5.32 -13.83 15.84
C PRO A 127 -4.19 -12.82 15.73
N PHE A 128 -3.85 -12.18 16.86
CA PHE A 128 -2.75 -11.22 16.93
C PHE A 128 -1.42 -11.79 16.41
N SER A 129 -1.13 -13.06 16.69
CA SER A 129 0.08 -13.73 16.19
C SER A 129 0.21 -13.71 14.65
N THR A 130 -0.92 -13.68 13.93
CA THR A 130 -0.94 -13.50 12.46
C THR A 130 -0.87 -12.02 12.07
N MET A 131 -1.47 -11.13 12.86
CA MET A 131 -1.45 -9.67 12.64
C MET A 131 -0.05 -9.06 12.82
N VAL A 132 0.79 -9.60 13.70
CA VAL A 132 2.20 -9.17 13.89
C VAL A 132 2.99 -9.25 12.58
N THR A 133 2.63 -10.14 11.65
CA THR A 133 3.24 -10.15 10.32
C THR A 133 2.95 -8.87 9.55
N GLN A 134 1.78 -8.25 9.74
CA GLN A 134 1.43 -6.98 9.10
C GLN A 134 2.15 -5.80 9.72
N PHE A 135 2.34 -5.80 11.06
CA PHE A 135 3.25 -4.87 11.74
C PHE A 135 4.63 -4.91 11.11
N LYS A 136 5.25 -6.10 10.98
CA LYS A 136 6.59 -6.25 10.39
C LYS A 136 6.65 -5.81 8.93
N LYS A 137 5.56 -5.98 8.18
CA LYS A 137 5.48 -5.57 6.77
C LYS A 137 5.29 -4.06 6.62
N ALA A 138 4.56 -3.43 7.54
CA ALA A 138 4.45 -1.97 7.61
C ALA A 138 5.77 -1.34 8.02
N ASN A 139 6.45 -1.92 9.02
CA ASN A 139 7.74 -1.45 9.53
C ASN A 139 8.95 -1.80 8.65
N ALA A 140 8.72 -2.32 7.43
CA ALA A 140 9.81 -2.78 6.58
C ALA A 140 10.67 -1.64 6.03
N ALA A 141 10.16 -0.40 6.06
CA ALA A 141 10.86 0.78 5.57
C ALA A 141 11.85 1.35 6.59
N SER A 142 11.45 1.49 7.86
CA SER A 142 12.31 1.94 8.97
C SER A 142 13.23 0.82 9.48
N GLY A 143 12.70 -0.41 9.59
CA GLY A 143 13.41 -1.58 10.11
C GLY A 143 13.70 -1.55 11.61
N ASP A 144 13.00 -0.71 12.38
CA ASP A 144 13.15 -0.60 13.83
C ASP A 144 12.18 -1.53 14.60
N GLN A 145 11.94 -1.24 15.89
CA GLN A 145 11.05 -2.01 16.77
C GLN A 145 9.73 -1.30 17.09
N THR A 146 9.51 -0.12 16.55
CA THR A 146 8.35 0.73 16.83
C THR A 146 7.61 1.05 15.52
N LEU A 147 6.45 1.69 15.60
CA LEU A 147 5.73 2.21 14.45
C LEU A 147 5.61 3.71 14.59
N THR A 148 6.01 4.42 13.54
CA THR A 148 5.57 5.79 13.33
C THR A 148 4.10 5.86 12.89
N LEU A 149 3.51 7.05 12.87
CA LEU A 149 2.11 7.23 12.48
C LEU A 149 1.79 6.65 11.08
N ASP A 150 2.63 6.85 10.07
CA ASP A 150 2.40 6.31 8.73
C ASP A 150 2.49 4.78 8.67
N GLU A 151 3.34 4.16 9.49
CA GLU A 151 3.46 2.71 9.60
C GLU A 151 2.30 2.11 10.41
N PHE A 152 1.79 2.83 11.41
CA PHE A 152 0.54 2.48 12.08
C PHE A 152 -0.65 2.52 11.10
N LEU A 153 -0.80 3.58 10.32
CA LEU A 153 -1.86 3.67 9.30
C LEU A 153 -1.72 2.56 8.24
N THR A 154 -0.49 2.28 7.81
CA THR A 154 -0.19 1.14 6.93
C THR A 154 -0.66 -0.18 7.57
N THR A 155 -0.37 -0.39 8.86
CA THR A 155 -0.80 -1.58 9.61
C THR A 155 -2.31 -1.69 9.67
N VAL A 156 -3.04 -0.60 9.96
CA VAL A 156 -4.51 -0.57 10.00
C VAL A 156 -5.11 -0.99 8.65
N VAL A 157 -4.61 -0.46 7.54
CA VAL A 157 -5.08 -0.84 6.19
C VAL A 157 -4.80 -2.31 5.90
N ARG A 158 -3.59 -2.79 6.19
CA ARG A 158 -3.21 -4.20 5.97
C ARG A 158 -4.06 -5.14 6.80
N VAL A 159 -4.21 -4.88 8.10
CA VAL A 159 -5.05 -5.67 9.01
C VAL A 159 -6.49 -5.69 8.51
N SER A 160 -7.03 -4.55 8.10
CA SER A 160 -8.39 -4.47 7.52
C SER A 160 -8.53 -5.31 6.25
N PHE A 161 -7.56 -5.22 5.34
CA PHE A 161 -7.54 -6.01 4.11
C PHE A 161 -7.54 -7.51 4.39
N PHE A 162 -6.60 -8.02 5.20
CA PHE A 162 -6.51 -9.45 5.49
C PHE A 162 -7.67 -9.93 6.37
N ARG A 163 -8.20 -9.09 7.25
CA ARG A 163 -9.41 -9.42 8.01
C ARG A 163 -10.63 -9.57 7.10
N CYS A 164 -10.83 -8.69 6.13
CA CYS A 164 -11.94 -8.78 5.18
C CYS A 164 -11.75 -9.86 4.11
N ASN A 165 -10.50 -10.27 3.84
CA ASN A 165 -10.18 -11.23 2.78
C ASN A 165 -9.38 -12.43 3.30
N PRO A 166 -10.04 -13.43 3.92
CA PRO A 166 -9.37 -14.62 4.46
C PRO A 166 -8.52 -15.41 3.45
N PHE A 167 -8.89 -15.37 2.17
CA PHE A 167 -8.18 -16.07 1.11
C PHE A 167 -6.72 -15.63 0.95
N TYR A 168 -6.41 -14.36 1.23
CA TYR A 168 -5.05 -13.82 1.09
C TYR A 168 -4.18 -14.01 2.35
N ARG A 169 -4.67 -14.68 3.41
CA ARG A 169 -3.94 -14.86 4.68
C ARG A 169 -2.85 -15.94 4.64
N LEU A 170 -2.74 -16.69 3.53
CA LEU A 170 -1.86 -17.85 3.36
C LEU A 170 -0.48 -17.45 2.82
#